data_AF-A0A508TA84-F1
#
_entry.id   AF-A0A508TA84-F1
#
_cell.length_a   1.000
_cell.length_b   1.000
_cell.length_c   1.000
_cell.angle_alpha   90.00
_cell.angle_beta   90.00
_cell.angle_gamma   90.00
#
_symmetry.space_group_name_H-M   'P 1'
#
loop_
_entity.id
_entity.type
_entity.pdbx_description
1 polymer ?
#
loop_
_entity_poly.entity_id
_entity_poly.type
_entity_poly.pdbx_seq_one_letter_code
_entity_poly.pdbx_strand_id
1 'polypeptide(L)'
;MSSTEGRLPAYPFGLLSELRDAANEHGYRIGPEEAGGWIFFRSASAPGEIALAAANGTGPFFLSLMLPGVARALDAQPAAPCAKGHAGAFVFATRDELHAGVQAVYRLSVSLPNFPLEKYENAVAGLGETEGERAQKFRIGQNIFRDALMEYWNGTCPLSGISSPALLRASHMIPWSDCTTDAQRLDVHNGLLLSALWDAAFDSGLVTFDDHGAILTSPQLEVAAYQALGVGKTLRLALRDEHRPYLAYHRNHVWMQR
;
A
#
# COMPACT_ATOMS: atom_id res chain seq x y z
N MET A 1 -10.86 -15.90 -14.59
CA MET A 1 -10.42 -16.36 -13.24
C MET A 1 -9.83 -17.74 -13.41
N SER A 2 -8.59 -17.95 -12.96
CA SER A 2 -7.91 -19.26 -13.09
C SER A 2 -8.37 -20.25 -12.03
N SER A 3 -8.36 -21.56 -12.33
CA SER A 3 -8.70 -22.57 -11.34
C SER A 3 -7.50 -22.90 -10.45
N THR A 4 -7.71 -22.98 -9.13
CA THR A 4 -6.74 -23.49 -8.14
C THR A 4 -6.95 -24.98 -7.85
N GLU A 5 -7.95 -25.64 -8.45
CA GLU A 5 -8.27 -27.05 -8.18
C GLU A 5 -7.15 -28.00 -8.63
N GLY A 6 -6.34 -27.58 -9.60
CA GLY A 6 -5.15 -28.32 -10.05
C GLY A 6 -3.94 -28.24 -9.11
N ARG A 7 -4.07 -27.63 -7.92
CA ARG A 7 -2.99 -27.59 -6.92
C ARG A 7 -2.66 -28.99 -6.39
N LEU A 8 -1.41 -29.19 -6.00
CA LEU A 8 -0.98 -30.47 -5.44
C LEU A 8 -1.62 -30.70 -4.05
N PRO A 9 -2.04 -31.94 -3.73
CA PRO A 9 -2.56 -32.27 -2.42
C PRO A 9 -1.47 -32.31 -1.34
N ALA A 10 -0.22 -32.54 -1.74
CA ALA A 10 0.98 -32.56 -0.90
C ALA A 10 2.21 -32.18 -1.75
N TYR A 11 3.23 -31.60 -1.13
CA TYR A 11 4.39 -31.03 -1.82
C TYR A 11 5.67 -31.85 -1.58
N PRO A 12 6.46 -32.16 -2.62
CA PRO A 12 7.83 -32.65 -2.43
C PRO A 12 8.67 -31.66 -1.63
N PHE A 13 9.65 -32.15 -0.86
CA PHE A 13 10.46 -31.33 0.05
C PHE A 13 11.05 -30.06 -0.60
N GLY A 14 11.60 -30.18 -1.80
CA GLY A 14 12.19 -29.04 -2.52
C GLY A 14 11.17 -27.93 -2.81
N LEU A 15 10.02 -28.29 -3.37
CA LEU A 15 8.95 -27.33 -3.68
C LEU A 15 8.31 -26.75 -2.41
N LEU A 16 8.17 -27.55 -1.36
CA LEU A 16 7.70 -27.06 -0.06
C LEU A 16 8.66 -26.04 0.55
N SER A 17 9.98 -26.27 0.45
CA SER A 17 10.99 -25.30 0.87
C SER A 17 10.87 -23.99 0.11
N GLU A 18 10.77 -24.07 -1.22
CA GLU A 18 10.63 -22.88 -2.08
C GLU A 18 9.38 -22.05 -1.75
N LEU A 19 8.24 -22.70 -1.50
CA LEU A 19 7.01 -22.01 -1.08
C LEU A 19 7.17 -21.36 0.30
N ARG A 20 7.89 -22.01 1.23
CA ARG A 20 8.20 -21.42 2.54
C ARG A 20 9.12 -20.20 2.40
N ASP A 21 10.10 -20.26 1.52
CA ASP A 21 11.03 -19.14 1.28
C ASP A 21 10.27 -17.93 0.73
N ALA A 22 9.36 -18.15 -0.23
CA ALA A 22 8.47 -17.10 -0.75
C ALA A 22 7.64 -16.39 0.34
N ALA A 23 7.22 -17.09 1.39
CA ALA A 23 6.53 -16.48 2.53
C ALA A 23 7.50 -15.81 3.52
N ASN A 24 8.57 -16.53 3.90
CA ASN A 24 9.47 -16.16 5.00
C ASN A 24 10.32 -14.92 4.69
N GLU A 25 10.79 -14.80 3.45
CA GLU A 25 11.58 -13.65 2.98
C GLU A 25 10.79 -12.35 3.07
N HIS A 26 9.46 -12.44 2.95
CA HIS A 26 8.54 -11.30 2.89
C HIS A 26 7.67 -11.16 4.15
N GLY A 27 8.15 -11.65 5.29
CA GLY A 27 7.58 -11.35 6.61
C GLY A 27 6.52 -12.31 7.14
N TYR A 28 6.14 -13.35 6.39
CA TYR A 28 5.18 -14.37 6.83
C TYR A 28 5.92 -15.61 7.34
N ARG A 29 6.37 -15.54 8.60
CA ARG A 29 7.29 -16.53 9.23
C ARG A 29 6.64 -17.45 10.27
N ILE A 30 5.34 -17.33 10.51
CA ILE A 30 4.62 -18.13 11.50
C ILE A 30 3.81 -19.21 10.78
N GLY A 31 3.99 -20.47 11.20
CA GLY A 31 3.45 -21.66 10.53
C GLY A 31 4.60 -22.62 10.11
N PRO A 32 4.42 -23.48 9.09
CA PRO A 32 3.20 -23.65 8.31
C PRO A 32 2.25 -24.71 8.86
N GLU A 33 0.96 -24.45 8.69
CA GLU A 33 -0.11 -25.45 8.76
C GLU A 33 -0.50 -25.84 7.33
N GLU A 34 -0.86 -27.10 7.08
CA GLU A 34 -1.20 -27.60 5.74
C GLU A 34 -2.62 -28.18 5.71
N ALA A 35 -3.46 -27.73 4.77
CA ALA A 35 -4.81 -28.27 4.59
C ALA A 35 -5.31 -28.10 3.15
N GLY A 36 -5.81 -29.19 2.55
CA GLY A 36 -6.46 -29.14 1.22
C GLY A 36 -5.57 -28.62 0.10
N GLY A 37 -4.27 -28.93 0.15
CA GLY A 37 -3.25 -28.47 -0.81
C GLY A 37 -2.75 -27.04 -0.59
N TRP A 38 -3.19 -26.37 0.48
CA TRP A 38 -2.73 -25.04 0.88
C TRP A 38 -1.75 -25.11 2.05
N ILE A 39 -0.75 -24.24 2.02
CA ILE A 39 0.24 -24.05 3.08
C ILE A 39 0.02 -22.66 3.68
N PHE A 40 -0.38 -22.60 4.95
CA PHE A 40 -0.81 -21.37 5.62
C PHE A 40 0.35 -20.70 6.37
N PHE A 41 0.43 -19.38 6.26
CA PHE A 41 1.45 -18.56 6.91
C PHE A 41 0.86 -17.29 7.51
N ARG A 42 1.37 -16.91 8.68
CA ARG A 42 1.03 -15.69 9.40
C ARG A 42 2.26 -14.83 9.64
N SER A 43 2.05 -13.56 9.96
CA SER A 43 3.10 -12.60 10.32
C SER A 43 2.90 -12.07 11.74
N ALA A 44 4.00 -11.74 12.42
CA ALA A 44 3.96 -11.02 13.69
C ALA A 44 3.76 -9.50 13.49
N SER A 45 4.04 -9.00 12.28
CA SER A 45 4.08 -7.56 11.96
C SER A 45 3.05 -7.14 10.91
N ALA A 46 2.43 -8.10 10.22
CA ALA A 46 1.32 -7.85 9.30
C ALA A 46 0.06 -8.59 9.76
N PRO A 47 -1.12 -7.95 9.67
CA PRO A 47 -2.37 -8.61 9.96
C PRO A 47 -2.70 -9.63 8.87
N GLY A 48 -3.45 -10.66 9.26
CA GLY A 48 -4.00 -11.64 8.35
C GLY A 48 -3.13 -12.85 8.06
N GLU A 49 -3.79 -13.91 7.62
CA GLU A 49 -3.16 -15.13 7.12
C GLU A 49 -3.11 -15.11 5.59
N ILE A 50 -2.03 -15.68 5.05
CA ILE A 50 -1.90 -16.01 3.63
C ILE A 50 -1.79 -17.52 3.48
N ALA A 51 -2.14 -18.03 2.32
CA ALA A 51 -1.90 -19.43 1.99
C ALA A 51 -1.28 -19.57 0.60
N LEU A 52 -0.27 -20.42 0.49
CA LEU A 52 0.45 -20.70 -0.74
C LEU A 52 0.12 -22.10 -1.26
N ALA A 53 0.11 -22.24 -2.58
CA ALA A 53 -0.04 -23.52 -3.25
C ALA A 53 0.65 -23.51 -4.63
N ALA A 54 0.85 -24.68 -5.22
CA ALA A 54 1.36 -24.80 -6.59
C ALA A 54 0.69 -25.97 -7.33
N ALA A 55 0.54 -25.84 -8.64
CA ALA A 55 0.03 -26.91 -9.49
C ALA A 55 1.07 -28.02 -9.75
N ASN A 56 2.36 -27.65 -9.81
CA ASN A 56 3.50 -28.56 -9.96
C ASN A 56 4.81 -27.82 -9.60
N GLY A 57 5.97 -28.45 -9.82
CA GLY A 57 7.30 -27.88 -9.48
C GLY A 57 7.71 -26.61 -10.23
N THR A 58 7.08 -26.31 -11.37
CA THR A 58 7.36 -25.13 -12.19
C THR A 58 6.21 -24.11 -12.20
N GLY A 59 5.12 -24.40 -11.49
CA GLY A 59 3.92 -23.55 -11.43
C GLY A 59 2.78 -24.02 -12.36
N PRO A 60 1.69 -23.25 -12.44
CA PRO A 60 1.51 -21.96 -11.77
C PRO A 60 1.46 -22.10 -10.24
N PHE A 61 1.79 -21.00 -9.57
CA PHE A 61 1.72 -20.83 -8.13
C PHE A 61 0.46 -20.07 -7.76
N PHE A 62 -0.04 -20.28 -6.55
CA PHE A 62 -1.25 -19.67 -6.06
C PHE A 62 -1.00 -19.02 -4.70
N LEU A 63 -1.61 -17.86 -4.50
CA LEU A 63 -1.62 -17.12 -3.24
C LEU A 63 -3.07 -16.84 -2.86
N SER A 64 -3.49 -17.25 -1.67
CA SER A 64 -4.81 -16.98 -1.13
C SER A 64 -4.71 -16.06 0.07
N LEU A 65 -5.67 -15.14 0.21
CA LEU A 65 -5.61 -14.02 1.15
C LEU A 65 -6.82 -13.98 2.06
N MET A 66 -6.58 -13.92 3.38
CA MET A 66 -7.64 -13.78 4.37
C MET A 66 -8.32 -12.40 4.34
N LEU A 67 -7.52 -11.33 4.18
CA LEU A 67 -8.02 -9.96 4.30
C LEU A 67 -8.73 -9.48 3.01
N PRO A 68 -10.03 -9.14 3.06
CA PRO A 68 -10.77 -8.68 1.89
C PRO A 68 -10.24 -7.38 1.29
N GLY A 69 -9.77 -6.45 2.12
CA GLY A 69 -9.19 -5.19 1.66
C GLY A 69 -7.94 -5.40 0.82
N VAL A 70 -7.05 -6.27 1.29
CA VAL A 70 -5.81 -6.63 0.55
C VAL A 70 -6.15 -7.41 -0.73
N ALA A 71 -7.12 -8.33 -0.68
CA ALA A 71 -7.57 -9.04 -1.86
C ALA A 71 -8.18 -8.11 -2.93
N ARG A 72 -8.94 -7.09 -2.55
CA ARG A 72 -9.42 -6.08 -3.53
C ARG A 72 -8.29 -5.19 -4.05
N ALA A 73 -7.29 -4.93 -3.21
CA ALA A 73 -6.20 -4.04 -3.57
C ALA A 73 -5.14 -4.72 -4.46
N LEU A 74 -4.90 -6.01 -4.34
CA LEU A 74 -3.83 -6.68 -5.08
C LEU A 74 -4.09 -6.67 -6.59
N ASP A 75 -3.16 -6.08 -7.34
CA ASP A 75 -3.18 -6.06 -8.81
C ASP A 75 -2.52 -7.32 -9.38
N ALA A 76 -3.25 -8.43 -9.31
CA ALA A 76 -2.81 -9.73 -9.82
C ALA A 76 -3.99 -10.51 -10.41
N GLN A 77 -3.70 -11.50 -11.26
CA GLN A 77 -4.74 -12.29 -11.91
C GLN A 77 -5.53 -13.13 -10.86
N PRO A 78 -6.85 -12.94 -10.74
CA PRO A 78 -7.65 -13.68 -9.76
C PRO A 78 -7.77 -15.18 -10.09
N ALA A 79 -7.82 -15.99 -9.04
CA ALA A 79 -8.00 -17.43 -9.08
C ALA A 79 -9.04 -17.92 -8.06
N ALA A 80 -9.62 -19.10 -8.30
CA ALA A 80 -10.62 -19.72 -7.41
C ALA A 80 -10.57 -21.26 -7.46
N PRO A 81 -11.02 -21.96 -6.41
CA PRO A 81 -11.43 -21.42 -5.11
C PRO A 81 -10.23 -20.90 -4.29
N CYS A 82 -10.48 -19.97 -3.37
CA CYS A 82 -9.52 -19.57 -2.35
C CYS A 82 -9.44 -20.63 -1.23
N ALA A 83 -8.46 -20.49 -0.34
CA ALA A 83 -8.40 -21.31 0.87
C ALA A 83 -9.65 -21.07 1.74
N LYS A 84 -10.01 -22.06 2.56
CA LYS A 84 -11.21 -21.96 3.40
C LYS A 84 -11.06 -20.78 4.37
N GLY A 85 -12.06 -19.89 4.41
CA GLY A 85 -12.04 -18.68 5.25
C GLY A 85 -11.30 -17.49 4.64
N HIS A 86 -10.71 -17.65 3.45
CA HIS A 86 -10.05 -16.56 2.73
C HIS A 86 -11.02 -15.80 1.83
N ALA A 87 -10.72 -14.53 1.59
CA ALA A 87 -11.54 -13.62 0.80
C ALA A 87 -11.25 -13.70 -0.71
N GLY A 88 -10.05 -14.17 -1.09
CA GLY A 88 -9.65 -14.26 -2.49
C GLY A 88 -8.41 -15.13 -2.73
N ALA A 89 -8.15 -15.44 -3.99
CA ALA A 89 -6.91 -16.08 -4.42
C ALA A 89 -6.44 -15.54 -5.78
N PHE A 90 -5.15 -15.73 -6.05
CA PHE A 90 -4.44 -15.19 -7.19
C PHE A 90 -3.50 -16.24 -7.76
N VAL A 91 -3.18 -16.11 -9.05
CA VAL A 91 -2.28 -17.01 -9.77
C VAL A 91 -1.04 -16.26 -10.25
N PHE A 92 0.10 -16.92 -10.17
CA PHE A 92 1.40 -16.44 -10.63
C PHE A 92 2.04 -17.50 -11.51
N ALA A 93 2.56 -17.12 -12.67
CA ALA A 93 3.15 -18.07 -13.61
C ALA A 93 4.52 -18.55 -13.13
N THR A 94 5.27 -17.67 -12.49
CA THR A 94 6.66 -17.92 -12.07
C THR A 94 6.85 -17.73 -10.57
N ARG A 95 8.00 -18.18 -10.06
CA ARG A 95 8.40 -18.03 -8.66
C ARG A 95 8.67 -16.57 -8.32
N ASP A 96 9.35 -15.85 -9.20
CA ASP A 96 9.65 -14.42 -9.01
C ASP A 96 8.37 -13.59 -8.90
N GLU A 97 7.38 -13.90 -9.76
CA GLU A 97 6.05 -13.30 -9.67
C GLU A 97 5.35 -13.63 -8.35
N LEU A 98 5.49 -14.87 -7.85
CA LEU A 98 4.95 -15.24 -6.54
C LEU A 98 5.63 -14.44 -5.40
N HIS A 99 6.96 -14.36 -5.38
CA HIS A 99 7.69 -13.57 -4.37
C HIS A 99 7.25 -12.10 -4.41
N ALA A 100 7.16 -11.50 -5.60
CA ALA A 100 6.66 -10.14 -5.78
C ALA A 100 5.21 -9.98 -5.29
N GLY A 101 4.36 -10.98 -5.53
CA GLY A 101 2.98 -11.04 -5.05
C GLY A 101 2.88 -11.09 -3.53
N VAL A 102 3.67 -11.96 -2.88
CA VAL A 102 3.72 -12.04 -1.41
C VAL A 102 4.23 -10.74 -0.79
N GLN A 103 5.29 -10.16 -1.37
CA GLN A 103 5.81 -8.86 -0.94
C GLN A 103 4.73 -7.77 -1.04
N ALA A 104 4.02 -7.69 -2.18
CA ALA A 104 2.95 -6.73 -2.37
C ALA A 104 1.82 -6.91 -1.34
N VAL A 105 1.46 -8.15 -1.04
CA VAL A 105 0.46 -8.48 -0.02
C VAL A 105 0.93 -8.04 1.36
N TYR A 106 2.18 -8.28 1.74
CA TYR A 106 2.72 -7.78 3.01
C TYR A 106 2.59 -6.26 3.11
N ARG A 107 3.07 -5.52 2.08
CA ARG A 107 3.01 -4.05 2.05
C ARG A 107 1.58 -3.53 2.18
N LEU A 108 0.63 -4.14 1.47
CA LEU A 108 -0.79 -3.76 1.56
C LEU A 108 -1.38 -4.08 2.94
N SER A 109 -1.07 -5.24 3.52
CA SER A 109 -1.57 -5.63 4.85
C SER A 109 -1.17 -4.64 5.95
N VAL A 110 0.02 -4.04 5.87
CA VAL A 110 0.52 -3.08 6.87
C VAL A 110 0.20 -1.61 6.56
N SER A 111 -0.35 -1.32 5.38
CA SER A 111 -0.60 0.07 4.95
C SER A 111 -2.07 0.42 4.77
N LEU A 112 -2.93 -0.53 4.43
CA LEU A 112 -4.35 -0.22 4.21
C LEU A 112 -5.04 0.34 5.48
N PRO A 113 -6.02 1.25 5.33
CA PRO A 113 -6.38 2.25 6.35
C PRO A 113 -6.71 1.72 7.76
N ASN A 114 -7.27 0.52 7.86
CA ASN A 114 -7.62 -0.06 9.16
C ASN A 114 -6.40 -0.28 10.06
N PHE A 115 -5.25 -0.68 9.50
CA PHE A 115 -4.09 -1.04 10.31
C PHE A 115 -3.31 0.17 10.86
N PRO A 116 -3.02 1.24 10.08
CA PRO A 116 -2.43 2.47 10.62
C PRO A 116 -3.30 3.12 11.71
N LEU A 117 -4.63 3.11 11.53
CA LEU A 117 -5.57 3.63 12.53
C LEU A 117 -5.49 2.84 13.85
N GLU A 118 -5.59 1.52 13.80
CA GLU A 118 -5.48 0.67 14.98
C GLU A 118 -4.12 0.84 15.69
N LYS A 119 -3.04 0.92 14.92
CA LYS A 119 -1.68 1.17 15.45
C LYS A 119 -1.62 2.51 16.18
N TYR A 120 -2.25 3.55 15.64
CA TYR A 120 -2.33 4.86 16.26
C TYR A 120 -3.14 4.83 17.55
N GLU A 121 -4.35 4.30 17.51
CA GLU A 121 -5.25 4.20 18.68
C GLU A 121 -4.56 3.48 19.84
N ASN A 122 -3.88 2.36 19.57
CA ASN A 122 -3.10 1.64 20.56
C ASN A 122 -1.93 2.46 21.11
N ALA A 123 -1.22 3.21 20.26
CA ALA A 123 -0.09 4.04 20.67
C ALA A 123 -0.49 5.25 21.52
N VAL A 124 -1.72 5.73 21.39
CA VAL A 124 -2.22 6.93 22.11
C VAL A 124 -3.21 6.63 23.23
N ALA A 125 -3.59 5.37 23.45
CA ALA A 125 -4.62 4.95 24.41
C ALA A 125 -4.37 5.42 25.86
N GLY A 126 -3.12 5.74 26.23
CA GLY A 126 -2.76 6.25 27.55
C GLY A 126 -2.47 7.76 27.62
N LEU A 127 -2.61 8.50 26.51
CA LEU A 127 -2.29 9.92 26.44
C LEU A 127 -3.54 10.78 26.69
N GLY A 128 -3.43 11.72 27.61
CA GLY A 128 -4.47 12.71 27.91
C GLY A 128 -4.61 13.80 26.84
N GLU A 129 -5.11 14.95 27.27
CA GLU A 129 -5.49 16.08 26.41
C GLU A 129 -4.71 17.37 26.69
N THR A 130 -3.63 17.29 27.47
CA THR A 130 -2.74 18.46 27.65
C THR A 130 -2.10 18.85 26.32
N GLU A 131 -1.64 20.09 26.20
CA GLU A 131 -1.00 20.59 24.98
C GLU A 131 0.23 19.74 24.59
N GLY A 132 1.02 19.33 25.57
CA GLY A 132 2.17 18.43 25.37
C GLY A 132 1.75 17.07 24.81
N GLU A 133 0.69 16.47 25.35
CA GLU A 133 0.16 15.19 24.88
C GLU A 133 -0.45 15.31 23.48
N ARG A 134 -1.11 16.42 23.15
CA ARG A 134 -1.62 16.68 21.79
C ARG A 134 -0.49 16.78 20.77
N ALA A 135 0.59 17.48 21.10
CA ALA A 135 1.77 17.54 20.24
C ALA A 135 2.42 16.16 20.07
N GLN A 136 2.42 15.32 21.11
CA GLN A 136 2.89 13.94 21.04
C GLN A 136 1.99 13.08 20.14
N LYS A 137 0.67 13.12 20.33
CA LYS A 137 -0.33 12.44 19.47
C LYS A 137 -0.14 12.83 18.00
N PHE A 138 0.05 14.11 17.71
CA PHE A 138 0.33 14.60 16.35
C PHE A 138 1.59 13.95 15.74
N ARG A 139 2.71 13.93 16.47
CA ARG A 139 3.96 13.33 15.99
C ARG A 139 3.83 11.82 15.76
N ILE A 140 3.14 11.11 16.66
CA ILE A 140 2.88 9.67 16.53
C ILE A 140 2.07 9.41 15.25
N GLY A 141 0.99 10.16 15.04
CA GLY A 141 0.14 10.01 13.87
C GLY A 141 0.86 10.30 12.56
N GLN A 142 1.63 11.38 12.49
CA GLN A 142 2.46 11.73 11.33
C GLN A 142 3.49 10.64 10.99
N ASN A 143 4.16 10.08 12.00
CA ASN A 143 5.12 8.99 11.79
C ASN A 143 4.43 7.72 11.28
N ILE A 144 3.30 7.33 11.87
CA ILE A 144 2.54 6.14 11.44
C ILE A 144 2.03 6.30 10.00
N PHE A 145 1.48 7.46 9.67
CA PHE A 145 1.04 7.76 8.31
C PHE A 145 2.19 7.71 7.30
N ARG A 146 3.34 8.29 7.65
CA ARG A 146 4.54 8.24 6.82
C ARG A 146 5.00 6.81 6.57
N ASP A 147 5.09 5.99 7.61
CA ASP A 147 5.49 4.59 7.49
C ASP A 147 4.51 3.82 6.59
N ALA A 148 3.20 4.05 6.77
CA ALA A 148 2.16 3.42 5.97
C ALA A 148 2.26 3.81 4.48
N LEU A 149 2.54 5.08 4.17
CA LEU A 149 2.75 5.52 2.78
C LEU A 149 4.06 4.98 2.18
N MET A 150 5.12 4.87 2.98
CA MET A 150 6.36 4.21 2.53
C MET A 150 6.08 2.78 2.10
N GLU A 151 5.28 2.02 2.84
CA GLU A 151 4.90 0.66 2.45
C GLU A 151 3.95 0.65 1.23
N TYR A 152 2.90 1.48 1.26
CA TYR A 152 1.88 1.52 0.20
C TYR A 152 2.46 1.86 -1.18
N TRP A 153 3.35 2.86 -1.24
CA TRP A 153 4.01 3.32 -2.47
C TRP A 153 5.34 2.61 -2.74
N ASN A 154 5.64 1.50 -2.05
CA ASN A 154 6.87 0.73 -2.20
C ASN A 154 8.15 1.58 -2.10
N GLY A 155 8.16 2.50 -1.14
CA GLY A 155 9.28 3.37 -0.80
C GLY A 155 9.74 4.26 -1.95
N THR A 156 8.88 4.55 -2.92
CA THR A 156 9.25 5.23 -4.15
C THR A 156 8.23 6.31 -4.49
N CYS A 157 8.71 7.49 -4.86
CA CYS A 157 7.86 8.55 -5.41
C CYS A 157 7.30 8.09 -6.77
N PRO A 158 5.97 8.00 -6.95
CA PRO A 158 5.38 7.50 -8.19
C PRO A 158 5.56 8.46 -9.39
N LEU A 159 5.96 9.71 -9.14
CA LEU A 159 6.14 10.74 -10.16
C LEU A 159 7.58 10.85 -10.64
N SER A 160 8.54 10.73 -9.73
CA SER A 160 9.97 10.93 -10.03
C SER A 160 10.80 9.65 -9.99
N GLY A 161 10.26 8.55 -9.45
CA GLY A 161 10.99 7.30 -9.25
C GLY A 161 12.06 7.35 -8.15
N ILE A 162 12.18 8.47 -7.43
CA ILE A 162 13.12 8.60 -6.32
C ILE A 162 12.71 7.64 -5.20
N SER A 163 13.64 6.84 -4.71
CA SER A 163 13.43 5.89 -3.60
C SER A 163 14.29 6.16 -2.37
N SER A 164 15.07 7.25 -2.37
CA SER A 164 15.88 7.63 -1.21
C SER A 164 14.98 8.17 -0.08
N PRO A 165 14.87 7.49 1.09
CA PRO A 165 13.91 7.86 2.13
C PRO A 165 14.07 9.30 2.64
N ALA A 166 15.31 9.81 2.67
CA ALA A 166 15.61 11.18 3.09
C ALA A 166 14.97 12.25 2.18
N LEU A 167 14.74 11.90 0.91
CA LEU A 167 14.15 12.78 -0.10
C LEU A 167 12.63 12.59 -0.24
N LEU A 168 12.04 11.64 0.49
CA LEU A 168 10.61 11.33 0.41
C LEU A 168 9.81 12.02 1.52
N ARG A 169 8.59 12.41 1.21
CA ARG A 169 7.63 13.12 2.07
C ARG A 169 6.26 12.46 1.94
N ALA A 170 5.58 12.37 3.07
CA ALA A 170 4.23 11.85 3.18
C ALA A 170 3.29 13.05 3.07
N SER A 171 2.70 13.23 1.89
CA SER A 171 1.92 14.42 1.55
C SER A 171 0.44 14.11 1.63
N HIS A 172 -0.31 14.85 2.44
CA HIS A 172 -1.76 14.71 2.54
C HIS A 172 -2.48 15.47 1.42
N MET A 173 -3.57 14.91 0.90
CA MET A 173 -4.44 15.61 -0.04
C MET A 173 -5.46 16.51 0.67
N ILE A 174 -6.09 15.99 1.73
CA ILE A 174 -6.78 16.80 2.74
C ILE A 174 -5.77 17.07 3.85
N PRO A 175 -5.34 18.32 4.06
CA PRO A 175 -4.36 18.65 5.09
C PRO A 175 -4.73 18.10 6.46
N TRP A 176 -3.72 17.74 7.25
CA TRP A 176 -3.93 17.14 8.58
C TRP A 176 -4.87 17.96 9.49
N SER A 177 -4.75 19.29 9.43
CA SER A 177 -5.57 20.26 10.16
C SER A 177 -7.04 20.22 9.77
N ASP A 178 -7.31 19.86 8.52
CA ASP A 178 -8.65 19.92 7.91
C ASP A 178 -9.37 18.58 8.00
N CYS A 179 -8.62 17.50 8.28
CA CYS A 179 -9.19 16.19 8.54
C CYS A 179 -10.05 16.21 9.82
N THR A 180 -11.27 15.70 9.71
CA THR A 180 -12.27 15.69 10.79
C THR A 180 -12.17 14.47 11.71
N THR A 181 -11.46 13.43 11.29
CA THR A 181 -11.28 12.17 12.03
C THR A 181 -9.85 11.65 11.90
N ASP A 182 -9.39 10.86 12.88
CA ASP A 182 -8.08 10.20 12.80
C ASP A 182 -8.05 9.14 11.70
N ALA A 183 -9.19 8.51 11.39
CA ALA A 183 -9.33 7.64 10.24
C ALA A 183 -8.93 8.37 8.94
N GLN A 184 -9.39 9.60 8.70
CA GLN A 184 -8.98 10.39 7.53
C GLN A 184 -7.51 10.79 7.56
N ARG A 185 -6.94 11.08 8.74
CA ARG A 185 -5.53 11.47 8.90
C ARG A 185 -4.57 10.32 8.60
N LEU A 186 -5.00 9.09 8.89
CA LEU A 186 -4.20 7.87 8.80
C LEU A 186 -4.58 7.01 7.58
N ASP A 187 -5.54 7.45 6.78
CA ASP A 187 -5.93 6.79 5.53
C ASP A 187 -4.84 7.01 4.46
N VAL A 188 -4.18 5.92 4.04
CA VAL A 188 -3.17 5.98 2.97
C VAL A 188 -3.73 6.49 1.64
N HIS A 189 -5.03 6.38 1.40
CA HIS A 189 -5.68 6.94 0.22
C HIS A 189 -5.86 8.45 0.30
N ASN A 190 -5.71 9.07 1.47
CA ASN A 190 -5.56 10.51 1.65
C ASN A 190 -4.09 10.98 1.48
N GLY A 191 -3.19 10.09 1.06
CA GLY A 191 -1.76 10.36 1.03
C GLY A 191 -1.05 9.98 -0.26
N LEU A 192 -0.06 10.80 -0.63
CA LEU A 192 0.92 10.50 -1.68
C LEU A 192 2.32 10.47 -1.08
N LEU A 193 3.14 9.48 -1.46
CA LEU A 193 4.56 9.49 -1.15
C LEU A 193 5.31 10.25 -2.23
N LEU A 194 5.71 11.49 -1.96
CA LEU A 194 6.29 12.39 -2.96
C LEU A 194 7.76 12.68 -2.66
N SER A 195 8.55 12.93 -3.70
CA SER A 195 9.88 13.53 -3.50
C SER A 195 9.73 14.98 -3.03
N ALA A 196 10.69 15.50 -2.26
CA ALA A 196 10.60 16.81 -1.60
C ALA A 196 10.15 17.98 -2.50
N LEU A 197 10.59 18.04 -3.75
CA LEU A 197 10.14 19.08 -4.68
C LEU A 197 8.68 18.92 -5.12
N TRP A 198 8.26 17.69 -5.40
CA TRP A 198 6.87 17.35 -5.73
C TRP A 198 5.94 17.59 -4.55
N ASP A 199 6.37 17.22 -3.35
CA ASP A 199 5.67 17.49 -2.10
C ASP A 199 5.44 18.99 -1.89
N ALA A 200 6.50 19.80 -1.96
CA ALA A 200 6.39 21.25 -1.80
C ALA A 200 5.46 21.88 -2.84
N ALA A 201 5.50 21.43 -4.10
CA ALA A 201 4.61 21.93 -5.14
C ALA A 201 3.14 21.51 -4.92
N PHE A 202 2.91 20.29 -4.41
CA PHE A 202 1.56 19.77 -4.16
C PHE A 202 0.92 20.40 -2.92
N ASP A 203 1.67 20.49 -1.82
CA ASP A 203 1.22 21.05 -0.54
C ASP A 203 0.94 22.56 -0.65
N SER A 204 1.76 23.28 -1.43
CA SER A 204 1.50 24.69 -1.75
C SER A 204 0.39 24.90 -2.79
N GLY A 205 -0.20 23.85 -3.34
CA GLY A 205 -1.26 23.98 -4.34
C GLY A 205 -0.78 24.50 -5.70
N LEU A 206 0.51 24.39 -6.02
CA LEU A 206 1.05 24.71 -7.35
C LEU A 206 0.80 23.59 -8.37
N VAL A 207 0.63 22.36 -7.90
CA VAL A 207 0.24 21.20 -8.70
C VAL A 207 -0.85 20.40 -8.00
N THR A 208 -1.65 19.70 -8.78
CA THR A 208 -2.63 18.70 -8.33
C THR A 208 -2.84 17.65 -9.41
N PHE A 209 -3.79 16.74 -9.23
CA PHE A 209 -4.09 15.67 -10.19
C PHE A 209 -5.58 15.61 -10.50
N ASP A 210 -5.91 15.34 -11.76
CA ASP A 210 -7.27 14.99 -12.14
C ASP A 210 -7.65 13.57 -11.67
N ASP A 211 -8.89 13.17 -11.92
CA ASP A 211 -9.41 11.87 -11.54
C ASP A 211 -8.72 10.71 -12.29
N HIS A 212 -8.01 10.97 -13.37
CA HIS A 212 -7.25 9.99 -14.14
C HIS A 212 -5.74 10.03 -13.83
N GLY A 213 -5.33 10.81 -12.82
CA GLY A 213 -3.94 10.96 -12.40
C GLY A 213 -3.11 11.84 -13.32
N ALA A 214 -3.72 12.60 -14.23
CA ALA A 214 -3.01 13.59 -15.03
C ALA A 214 -2.68 14.83 -14.20
N ILE A 215 -1.48 15.37 -14.41
CA ILE A 215 -0.97 16.51 -13.64
C ILE A 215 -1.70 17.78 -14.11
N LEU A 216 -2.21 18.53 -13.14
CA LEU A 216 -2.78 19.86 -13.35
C LEU A 216 -1.86 20.89 -12.67
N THR A 217 -1.39 21.88 -13.42
CA THR A 217 -0.49 22.93 -12.92
C THR A 217 -1.25 24.22 -12.65
N SER A 218 -0.92 24.89 -11.55
CA SER A 218 -1.37 26.25 -11.28
C SER A 218 -0.76 27.24 -12.31
N PRO A 219 -1.49 28.31 -12.71
CA PRO A 219 -0.90 29.42 -13.46
C PRO A 219 0.27 30.11 -12.76
N GLN A 220 0.38 29.96 -11.44
CA GLN A 220 1.43 30.53 -10.62
C GLN A 220 2.71 29.67 -10.59
N LEU A 221 2.69 28.47 -11.20
CA LEU A 221 3.86 27.61 -11.27
C LEU A 221 4.90 28.20 -12.24
N GLU A 222 6.03 28.64 -11.68
CA GLU A 222 7.12 29.19 -12.48
C GLU A 222 7.67 28.19 -13.50
N VAL A 223 8.16 28.70 -14.64
CA VAL A 223 8.75 27.87 -15.70
C VAL A 223 9.92 27.03 -15.17
N ALA A 224 10.77 27.61 -14.31
CA ALA A 224 11.89 26.88 -13.72
C ALA A 224 11.42 25.70 -12.86
N ALA A 225 10.38 25.91 -12.04
CA ALA A 225 9.78 24.85 -11.23
C ALA A 225 9.12 23.77 -12.10
N TYR A 226 8.39 24.16 -13.15
CA TYR A 226 7.82 23.23 -14.12
C TYR A 226 8.88 22.31 -14.74
N GLN A 227 10.02 22.88 -15.15
CA GLN A 227 11.13 22.10 -15.72
C GLN A 227 11.79 21.20 -14.67
N ALA A 228 12.01 21.70 -13.45
CA ALA A 228 12.62 20.94 -12.35
C ALA A 228 11.76 19.76 -11.88
N LEU A 229 10.43 19.93 -11.87
CA LEU A 229 9.46 18.86 -11.61
C LEU A 229 9.40 17.84 -12.75
N GLY A 230 9.82 18.24 -13.95
CA GLY A 230 9.79 17.38 -15.13
C GLY A 230 8.37 17.10 -15.63
N VAL A 231 7.40 17.98 -15.37
CA VAL A 231 5.95 17.78 -15.59
C VAL A 231 5.64 17.18 -16.97
N GLY A 232 6.27 17.70 -18.03
CA GLY A 232 6.04 17.23 -19.40
C GLY A 232 6.56 15.81 -19.73
N LYS A 233 7.33 15.20 -18.83
CA LYS A 233 7.88 13.83 -18.95
C LYS A 233 7.33 12.88 -17.89
N THR A 234 6.67 13.41 -16.86
CA THR A 234 6.12 12.63 -15.76
C THR A 234 4.91 11.83 -16.24
N LEU A 235 4.87 10.55 -15.86
CA LEU A 235 3.75 9.67 -16.16
C LEU A 235 2.52 10.03 -15.31
N ARG A 236 1.36 9.57 -15.76
CA ARG A 236 0.13 9.69 -14.96
C ARG A 236 0.28 8.92 -13.65
N LEU A 237 -0.19 9.53 -12.58
CA LEU A 237 -0.25 8.90 -11.27
C LEU A 237 -1.24 7.74 -11.30
N ALA A 238 -0.80 6.55 -10.91
CA ALA A 238 -1.67 5.40 -10.78
C ALA A 238 -2.58 5.58 -9.55
N LEU A 239 -3.84 5.92 -9.80
CA LEU A 239 -4.85 6.15 -8.76
C LEU A 239 -5.80 4.97 -8.64
N ARG A 240 -6.16 4.66 -7.40
CA ARG A 240 -7.39 3.91 -7.07
C ARG A 240 -8.56 4.85 -6.82
N ASP A 241 -9.77 4.30 -6.86
CA ASP A 241 -11.01 5.06 -6.67
C ASP A 241 -11.09 5.73 -5.30
N GLU A 242 -10.49 5.11 -4.28
CA GLU A 242 -10.44 5.64 -2.91
C GLU A 242 -9.68 6.97 -2.80
N HIS A 243 -8.75 7.28 -3.71
CA HIS A 243 -8.04 8.57 -3.70
C HIS A 243 -8.88 9.72 -4.28
N ARG A 244 -9.88 9.42 -5.13
CA ARG A 244 -10.60 10.44 -5.91
C ARG A 244 -11.30 11.49 -5.04
N PRO A 245 -12.01 11.12 -3.94
CA PRO A 245 -12.64 12.12 -3.07
C PRO A 245 -11.62 13.06 -2.42
N TYR A 246 -10.45 12.53 -2.04
CA TYR A 246 -9.36 13.31 -1.44
C TYR A 246 -8.73 14.27 -2.44
N LEU A 247 -8.46 13.83 -3.67
CA LEU A 247 -7.99 14.72 -4.74
C LEU A 247 -9.04 15.76 -5.12
N ALA A 248 -10.32 15.41 -5.12
CA ALA A 248 -11.39 16.38 -5.36
C ALA A 248 -11.38 17.48 -4.29
N TYR A 249 -11.15 17.15 -3.01
CA TYR A 249 -10.95 18.16 -1.98
C TYR A 249 -9.74 19.03 -2.28
N HIS A 250 -8.58 18.43 -2.57
CA HIS A 250 -7.34 19.17 -2.86
C HIS A 250 -7.53 20.17 -4.00
N ARG A 251 -8.14 19.74 -5.12
CA ARG A 251 -8.46 20.61 -6.27
C ARG A 251 -9.36 21.79 -5.93
N ASN A 252 -10.25 21.64 -4.95
CA ASN A 252 -11.27 22.63 -4.59
C ASN A 252 -10.83 23.58 -3.47
N HIS A 253 -9.91 23.16 -2.59
CA HIS A 253 -9.56 23.91 -1.37
C HIS A 253 -8.08 24.26 -1.25
N VAL A 254 -7.19 23.50 -1.91
CA VAL A 254 -5.73 23.68 -1.79
C VAL A 254 -5.14 24.21 -3.10
N TRP A 255 -5.56 23.66 -4.24
CA TRP A 255 -5.00 24.00 -5.55
C TRP A 255 -5.29 25.45 -5.95
N MET A 256 -4.24 26.18 -6.36
CA MET A 256 -4.32 27.56 -6.81
C MET A 256 -4.74 27.64 -8.27
N GLN A 257 -6.04 27.87 -8.50
CA GLN A 257 -6.63 27.89 -9.84
C GLN A 257 -6.45 29.22 -10.60
N ARG A 258 -6.03 30.30 -9.93
CA ARG A 258 -5.90 31.65 -10.51
C ARG A 258 -4.72 32.39 -9.90
#